data_AF-A0A1L9UYI8-F1
#
_entry.id   AF-A0A1L9UYI8-F1
#
_cell.length_a   1.000
_cell.length_b   1.000
_cell.length_c   1.000
_cell.angle_alpha   90.00
_cell.angle_beta   90.00
_cell.angle_gamma   90.00
#
_symmetry.space_group_name_H-M   'P 1'
#
loop_
_entity.id
_entity.type
_entity.pdbx_description
1 polymer ?
#
loop_
_entity_poly.entity_id
_entity_poly.type
_entity_poly.pdbx_seq_one_letter_code
_entity_poly.pdbx_strand_id
1 'polypeptide(L)'
;MGHSPSLAVASEEPEASATGNSAFANAEEELNNFVGSLICYRMIRLSSIRHWTRWKKYQELEPDEYVEYYPIRQELDLGKAFEDHKPGATEQSEVDAKGEQTETKKKLYFISHRWLDPVHPDPKGTQLRRVQHLPPHPPVAPLDPGSSPADDAGSTSNISDQPGNTDGSAQNDPASEVLIFYDFSSLPQEPRTDDEKGTFKMGINGLNDILSYMRIVILDDEEYMSRSWCLMEYFIGSFKGSLILDEKGDDRMHQLQQLAVTPNSSIGSAKSAVAEAEAIRSSRMGNIAMSFFAESFSNSRVTKGTDRQVIEDVFRTFIRESIHAWEYEPYVGWKPAFLEADQVDQILRGERVRLIDLPETGIPVFKMPGEINTTVPQSADDTQPDVLEPLWRRILTVRGGNALARYYLLNDAAAHKEWDMVQKTNI
;
A
#
# COMPACT_ATOMS: atom_id res chain seq x y z
N MET A 1 -56.91 -66.29 -9.69
CA MET A 1 -55.84 -66.81 -10.56
C MET A 1 -55.01 -65.63 -11.03
N GLY A 2 -53.68 -65.68 -10.83
CA GLY A 2 -52.70 -64.75 -11.40
C GLY A 2 -52.24 -63.62 -10.48
N HIS A 3 -51.15 -63.88 -9.73
CA HIS A 3 -50.37 -62.85 -9.02
C HIS A 3 -49.56 -61.99 -10.02
N SER A 4 -49.34 -60.73 -9.68
CA SER A 4 -48.27 -59.89 -10.22
C SER A 4 -47.66 -59.02 -9.11
N PRO A 5 -46.36 -58.68 -9.21
CA PRO A 5 -45.50 -58.52 -8.04
C PRO A 5 -45.42 -57.07 -7.55
N SER A 6 -45.18 -56.96 -6.25
CA SER A 6 -44.87 -55.73 -5.51
C SER A 6 -43.54 -55.13 -5.99
N LEU A 7 -43.57 -53.89 -6.50
CA LEU A 7 -42.37 -53.07 -6.73
C LEU A 7 -42.01 -52.36 -5.42
N ALA A 8 -40.94 -52.80 -4.78
CA ALA A 8 -40.31 -52.08 -3.69
C ALA A 8 -39.57 -50.87 -4.29
N VAL A 9 -40.01 -49.67 -3.92
CA VAL A 9 -39.28 -48.42 -4.17
C VAL A 9 -38.21 -48.33 -3.08
N ALA A 10 -36.98 -48.71 -3.42
CA ALA A 10 -35.80 -48.37 -2.64
C ALA A 10 -35.42 -46.94 -3.00
N SER A 11 -35.70 -46.01 -2.08
CA SER A 11 -35.18 -44.65 -2.13
C SER A 11 -33.72 -44.69 -1.69
N GLU A 12 -32.80 -44.86 -2.62
CA GLU A 12 -31.38 -44.59 -2.38
C GLU A 12 -31.21 -43.06 -2.37
N GLU A 13 -31.03 -42.49 -1.18
CA GLU A 13 -30.51 -41.14 -1.03
C GLU A 13 -29.08 -41.12 -1.60
N PRO A 14 -28.73 -40.15 -2.46
CA PRO A 14 -27.37 -40.06 -2.98
C PRO A 14 -26.44 -39.71 -1.82
N GLU A 15 -25.55 -40.64 -1.46
CA GLU A 15 -24.43 -40.39 -0.57
C GLU A 15 -23.64 -39.19 -1.13
N ALA A 16 -23.81 -38.03 -0.49
CA ALA A 16 -23.06 -36.83 -0.78
C ALA A 16 -21.58 -37.14 -0.48
N SER A 17 -20.81 -37.36 -1.55
CA SER A 17 -19.42 -37.75 -1.48
C SER A 17 -18.61 -36.66 -0.76
N ALA A 18 -18.18 -36.94 0.46
CA ALA A 18 -17.30 -36.10 1.28
C ALA A 18 -15.90 -35.86 0.66
N THR A 19 -15.63 -36.40 -0.52
CA THR A 19 -14.40 -36.23 -1.31
C THR A 19 -14.27 -34.86 -1.96
N GLY A 20 -15.32 -34.03 -2.01
CA GLY A 20 -15.25 -32.68 -2.57
C GLY A 20 -14.42 -31.70 -1.73
N ASN A 21 -14.46 -31.81 -0.39
CA ASN A 21 -13.83 -30.83 0.50
C ASN A 21 -12.33 -31.07 0.72
N SER A 22 -11.83 -32.31 0.60
CA SER A 22 -10.39 -32.55 0.77
C SER A 22 -9.57 -32.09 -0.43
N ALA A 23 -10.17 -32.03 -1.62
CA ALA A 23 -9.50 -31.52 -2.82
C ALA A 23 -9.27 -30.00 -2.75
N PHE A 24 -10.21 -29.24 -2.16
CA PHE A 24 -10.02 -27.81 -1.91
C PHE A 24 -9.04 -27.53 -0.79
N ALA A 25 -9.08 -28.30 0.31
CA ALA A 25 -8.09 -28.15 1.39
C ALA A 25 -6.66 -28.48 0.91
N ASN A 26 -6.50 -29.52 0.08
CA ASN A 26 -5.21 -29.84 -0.54
C ASN A 26 -4.80 -28.81 -1.59
N ALA A 27 -5.75 -28.26 -2.37
CA ALA A 27 -5.44 -27.19 -3.32
C ALA A 27 -5.04 -25.92 -2.58
N GLU A 28 -5.64 -25.59 -1.44
CA GLU A 28 -5.27 -24.46 -0.59
C GLU A 28 -3.93 -24.69 0.12
N GLU A 29 -3.62 -25.92 0.54
CA GLU A 29 -2.31 -26.31 1.10
C GLU A 29 -1.23 -26.35 0.01
N GLU A 30 -1.52 -26.85 -1.19
CA GLU A 30 -0.64 -26.78 -2.37
C GLU A 30 -0.48 -25.34 -2.86
N LEU A 31 -1.55 -24.53 -2.84
CA LEU A 31 -1.51 -23.10 -3.09
C LEU A 31 -0.59 -22.50 -2.05
N ASN A 32 -0.85 -22.63 -0.75
CA ASN A 32 0.01 -22.15 0.33
C ASN A 32 1.45 -22.69 0.30
N ASN A 33 1.71 -23.85 -0.32
CA ASN A 33 3.05 -24.39 -0.54
C ASN A 33 3.73 -23.82 -1.81
N PHE A 34 3.00 -23.50 -2.87
CA PHE A 34 3.50 -22.83 -4.09
C PHE A 34 3.61 -21.31 -3.91
N VAL A 35 2.54 -20.73 -3.41
CA VAL A 35 2.35 -19.40 -2.81
C VAL A 35 3.13 -19.26 -1.50
N GLY A 36 3.77 -20.32 -1.00
CA GLY A 36 4.78 -20.25 0.05
C GLY A 36 6.01 -19.39 -0.32
N SER A 37 6.07 -18.95 -1.58
CA SER A 37 7.01 -17.94 -2.09
C SER A 37 6.45 -16.51 -2.07
N LEU A 38 5.34 -16.27 -1.38
CA LEU A 38 4.83 -14.91 -1.19
C LEU A 38 5.80 -14.09 -0.39
N ILE A 39 5.91 -12.85 -0.81
CA ILE A 39 6.69 -11.87 -0.08
C ILE A 39 6.02 -11.65 1.28
N CYS A 40 6.65 -12.17 2.33
CA CYS A 40 6.29 -11.90 3.70
C CYS A 40 7.13 -10.72 4.21
N TYR A 41 6.45 -9.70 4.72
CA TYR A 41 7.08 -8.54 5.33
C TYR A 41 6.87 -8.56 6.84
N ARG A 42 7.91 -8.25 7.60
CA ARG A 42 7.74 -7.96 9.04
C ARG A 42 7.30 -6.52 9.21
N MET A 43 6.04 -6.35 9.58
CA MET A 43 5.46 -5.05 9.87
C MET A 43 5.60 -4.76 11.35
N ILE A 44 6.35 -3.72 11.69
CA ILE A 44 6.69 -3.39 13.08
C ILE A 44 5.52 -2.64 13.70
N ARG A 45 5.17 -3.00 14.94
CA ARG A 45 4.15 -2.28 15.69
C ARG A 45 4.69 -0.94 16.15
N LEU A 46 3.95 0.13 15.92
CA LEU A 46 4.32 1.45 16.42
C LEU A 46 4.40 1.47 17.96
N SER A 47 3.51 0.74 18.64
CA SER A 47 3.56 0.60 20.11
C SER A 47 4.89 0.05 20.59
N SER A 48 5.48 -0.93 19.88
CA SER A 48 6.80 -1.46 20.19
C SER A 48 7.91 -0.43 19.90
N ILE A 49 7.84 0.25 18.75
CA ILE A 49 8.81 1.30 18.36
C ILE A 49 8.93 2.39 19.43
N ARG A 50 7.83 2.76 20.10
CA ARG A 50 7.83 3.79 21.18
C ARG A 50 8.75 3.46 22.36
N HIS A 51 9.04 2.18 22.59
CA HIS A 51 9.92 1.72 23.66
C HIS A 51 11.35 1.43 23.21
N TRP A 52 11.61 1.50 21.90
CA TRP A 52 12.94 1.25 21.36
C TRP A 52 13.88 2.42 21.64
N THR A 53 15.14 2.10 21.92
CA THR A 53 16.23 3.08 22.05
C THR A 53 17.07 3.22 20.78
N ARG A 54 16.97 2.23 19.88
CA ARG A 54 17.59 2.18 18.55
C ARG A 54 16.73 1.34 17.61
N TRP A 55 16.89 1.53 16.30
CA TRP A 55 16.30 0.60 15.34
C TRP A 55 16.88 -0.80 15.54
N LYS A 56 15.99 -1.79 15.53
CA LYS A 56 16.35 -3.20 15.57
C LYS A 56 16.48 -3.73 14.16
N LYS A 57 17.49 -4.58 13.92
CA LYS A 57 17.56 -5.34 12.67
C LYS A 57 16.38 -6.30 12.58
N TYR A 58 16.03 -6.71 11.37
CA TYR A 58 15.07 -7.78 11.12
C TYR A 58 15.28 -9.01 12.02
N GLN A 59 16.52 -9.46 12.21
CA GLN A 59 16.85 -10.63 13.03
C GLN A 59 16.81 -10.38 14.55
N GLU A 60 16.71 -9.12 14.98
CA GLU A 60 16.68 -8.72 16.39
C GLU A 60 15.25 -8.47 16.91
N LEU A 61 14.24 -8.62 16.05
CA LEU A 61 12.85 -8.41 16.40
C LEU A 61 12.32 -9.59 17.22
N GLU A 62 11.70 -9.27 18.36
CA GLU A 62 10.96 -10.25 19.15
C GLU A 62 9.56 -10.48 18.54
N PRO A 63 8.96 -11.68 18.67
CA PRO A 63 7.68 -12.03 18.03
C PRO A 63 6.51 -11.09 18.35
N ASP A 64 6.52 -10.43 19.51
CA ASP A 64 5.48 -9.48 19.93
C ASP A 64 5.66 -8.08 19.31
N GLU A 65 6.82 -7.80 18.71
CA GLU A 65 7.15 -6.48 18.15
C GLU A 65 6.71 -6.29 16.70
N TYR A 66 6.37 -7.36 16.00
CA TYR A 66 5.95 -7.32 14.61
C TYR A 66 4.70 -8.18 14.36
N VAL A 67 4.18 -8.04 13.15
CA VAL A 67 3.28 -9.02 12.54
C VAL A 67 3.84 -9.39 11.18
N GLU A 68 3.57 -10.60 10.75
CA GLU A 68 3.85 -11.00 9.37
C GLU A 68 2.73 -10.53 8.48
N TYR A 69 3.09 -9.87 7.38
CA TYR A 69 2.15 -9.30 6.42
C TYR A 69 2.35 -9.93 5.05
N TYR A 70 1.24 -10.43 4.49
CA TYR A 70 1.17 -11.09 3.21
C TYR A 70 0.25 -10.28 2.28
N PRO A 71 0.78 -9.35 1.47
CA PRO A 71 -0.03 -8.45 0.65
C PRO A 71 -1.04 -9.18 -0.23
N ILE A 72 -0.65 -10.30 -0.85
CA ILE A 72 -1.55 -11.03 -1.75
C ILE A 72 -2.81 -11.53 -1.05
N ARG A 73 -2.73 -11.90 0.24
CA ARG A 73 -3.87 -12.45 0.96
C ARG A 73 -4.94 -11.38 1.13
N GLN A 74 -4.50 -10.13 1.31
CA GLN A 74 -5.38 -8.98 1.32
C GLN A 74 -6.00 -8.71 -0.06
N GLU A 75 -5.21 -8.85 -1.13
CA GLU A 75 -5.66 -8.58 -2.50
C GLU A 75 -6.67 -9.62 -3.00
N LEU A 76 -6.45 -10.88 -2.66
CA LEU A 76 -7.21 -12.02 -3.14
C LEU A 76 -8.33 -12.46 -2.18
N ASP A 77 -8.48 -11.76 -1.05
CA ASP A 77 -9.42 -12.14 0.02
C ASP A 77 -9.22 -13.59 0.50
N LEU A 78 -7.97 -14.09 0.48
CA LEU A 78 -7.59 -15.47 0.85
C LEU A 78 -7.38 -15.63 2.36
N GLY A 79 -8.20 -14.97 3.16
CA GLY A 79 -8.11 -14.98 4.62
C GLY A 79 -7.24 -13.87 5.22
N LYS A 80 -6.65 -14.13 6.40
CA LYS A 80 -6.00 -13.10 7.20
C LYS A 80 -4.70 -12.64 6.54
N ALA A 81 -4.67 -11.37 6.14
CA ALA A 81 -3.47 -10.72 5.61
C ALA A 81 -2.35 -10.55 6.66
N PHE A 82 -2.68 -10.68 7.94
CA PHE A 82 -1.76 -10.53 9.06
C PHE A 82 -1.73 -11.79 9.91
N GLU A 83 -0.54 -12.29 10.19
CA GLU A 83 -0.30 -13.36 11.16
C GLU A 83 0.39 -12.76 12.40
N ASP A 84 -0.22 -13.00 13.57
CA ASP A 84 0.28 -12.51 14.85
C ASP A 84 0.94 -13.69 15.60
N HIS A 85 2.25 -13.58 15.85
CA HIS A 85 3.04 -14.65 16.48
C HIS A 85 3.08 -14.56 18.00
N LYS A 86 2.20 -13.78 18.64
CA LYS A 86 2.17 -13.66 20.11
C LYS A 86 2.03 -15.05 20.77
N PRO A 87 3.07 -15.52 21.49
CA PRO A 87 3.03 -16.83 22.14
C PRO A 87 1.98 -16.79 23.25
N GLY A 88 0.90 -17.55 23.06
CA GLY A 88 -0.22 -17.64 24.01
C GLY A 88 -1.50 -16.91 23.61
N ALA A 89 -1.55 -16.23 22.46
CA ALA A 89 -2.79 -15.71 21.87
C ALA A 89 -3.60 -16.80 21.14
N THR A 90 -3.56 -18.04 21.65
CA THR A 90 -4.16 -19.22 21.02
C THR A 90 -5.69 -19.10 21.03
N GLU A 91 -6.26 -18.91 19.83
CA GLU A 91 -7.56 -19.41 19.36
C GLU A 91 -8.83 -19.11 20.18
N GLN A 92 -8.80 -18.21 21.17
CA GLN A 92 -10.03 -17.80 21.86
C GLN A 92 -10.99 -16.95 21.01
N SER A 93 -10.62 -16.62 19.76
CA SER A 93 -11.47 -15.84 18.85
C SER A 93 -12.49 -16.64 18.03
N GLU A 94 -12.50 -17.98 18.05
CA GLU A 94 -13.43 -18.73 17.17
C GLU A 94 -14.81 -19.06 17.77
N VAL A 95 -15.01 -18.94 19.09
CA VAL A 95 -16.24 -19.46 19.73
C VAL A 95 -17.37 -18.42 19.89
N ASP A 96 -17.08 -17.12 19.74
CA ASP A 96 -18.09 -16.04 19.87
C ASP A 96 -18.51 -15.40 18.52
N ALA A 97 -18.58 -16.23 17.47
CA ALA A 97 -18.89 -15.86 16.08
C ALA A 97 -20.33 -15.34 15.79
N LYS A 98 -20.97 -14.65 16.73
CA LYS A 98 -22.26 -13.95 16.49
C LYS A 98 -22.27 -12.46 16.84
N GLY A 99 -21.18 -11.93 17.38
CA GLY A 99 -20.99 -10.49 17.47
C GLY A 99 -20.33 -10.00 16.19
N GLU A 100 -21.01 -9.15 15.44
CA GLU A 100 -20.46 -8.39 14.31
C GLU A 100 -19.43 -7.37 14.85
N GLN A 101 -18.32 -7.86 15.42
CA GLN A 101 -17.23 -7.01 15.85
C GLN A 101 -16.53 -6.53 14.59
N THR A 102 -16.70 -5.25 14.31
CA THR A 102 -15.96 -4.53 13.29
C THR A 102 -14.48 -4.61 13.65
N GLU A 103 -13.76 -5.53 13.02
CA GLU A 103 -12.31 -5.65 13.18
C GLU A 103 -11.68 -4.29 12.87
N THR A 104 -10.94 -3.74 13.83
CA THR A 104 -10.32 -2.43 13.67
C THR A 104 -9.29 -2.52 12.56
N LYS A 105 -9.50 -1.74 11.50
CA LYS A 105 -8.65 -1.77 10.32
C LYS A 105 -7.27 -1.22 10.66
N LYS A 106 -6.25 -2.08 10.61
CA LYS A 106 -4.85 -1.69 10.81
C LYS A 106 -4.42 -0.66 9.76
N LYS A 107 -3.68 0.36 10.20
CA LYS A 107 -3.11 1.42 9.35
C LYS A 107 -1.68 1.04 8.99
N LEU A 108 -1.38 0.96 7.69
CA LEU A 108 -0.05 0.61 7.19
C LEU A 108 0.72 1.86 6.78
N TYR A 109 1.94 1.98 7.29
CA TYR A 109 2.87 3.06 6.97
C TYR A 109 4.15 2.52 6.38
N PHE A 110 4.71 3.22 5.42
CA PHE A 110 6.03 2.96 4.87
C PHE A 110 6.93 4.15 5.20
N ILE A 111 8.03 3.91 5.92
CA ILE A 111 8.98 4.97 6.29
C ILE A 111 10.12 4.98 5.29
N SER A 112 10.06 5.91 4.34
CA SER A 112 11.16 6.17 3.43
C SER A 112 12.19 7.09 4.09
N HIS A 113 13.44 6.66 4.10
CA HIS A 113 14.52 7.35 4.76
C HIS A 113 15.86 7.03 4.11
N ARG A 114 16.86 7.87 4.37
CA ARG A 114 18.24 7.60 3.98
C ARG A 114 18.96 6.86 5.10
N TRP A 115 19.74 5.85 4.72
CA TRP A 115 20.73 5.25 5.61
C TRP A 115 21.85 6.26 5.90
N LEU A 116 21.99 6.66 7.17
CA LEU A 116 22.99 7.62 7.63
C LEU A 116 24.37 6.99 7.84
N ASP A 117 24.43 5.67 8.00
CA ASP A 117 25.66 4.90 8.13
C ASP A 117 25.56 3.56 7.37
N PRO A 118 26.65 3.04 6.77
CA PRO A 118 26.62 1.79 6.01
C PRO A 118 26.22 0.54 6.80
N VAL A 119 26.38 0.56 8.13
CA VAL A 119 26.11 -0.58 9.01
C VAL A 119 24.74 -0.46 9.68
N HIS A 120 24.28 0.76 9.93
CA HIS A 120 23.04 1.03 10.62
C HIS A 120 22.36 2.29 10.06
N PRO A 121 21.07 2.27 9.69
CA PRO A 121 20.43 3.39 9.01
C PRO A 121 20.37 4.66 9.87
N ASP A 122 20.24 4.52 11.19
CA ASP A 122 20.13 5.66 12.11
C ASP A 122 20.87 5.41 13.44
N PRO A 123 22.21 5.47 13.45
CA PRO A 123 23.02 5.12 14.61
C PRO A 123 22.81 6.07 15.80
N LYS A 124 22.28 7.27 15.56
CA LYS A 124 22.02 8.30 16.58
C LYS A 124 20.55 8.29 17.08
N GLY A 125 19.71 7.41 16.53
CA GLY A 125 18.27 7.34 16.86
C GLY A 125 17.48 8.59 16.46
N THR A 126 18.01 9.41 15.56
CA THR A 126 17.36 10.66 15.12
C THR A 126 16.08 10.41 14.33
N GLN A 127 16.11 9.46 13.40
CA GLN A 127 14.94 9.06 12.61
C GLN A 127 13.97 8.24 13.46
N LEU A 128 14.47 7.36 14.33
CA LEU A 128 13.66 6.61 15.30
C LEU A 128 12.80 7.56 16.13
N ARG A 129 13.42 8.58 16.74
CA ARG A 129 12.70 9.57 17.53
C ARG A 129 11.61 10.25 16.71
N ARG A 130 11.82 10.59 15.44
CA ARG A 130 10.75 11.16 14.60
C ARG A 130 9.58 10.18 14.44
N VAL A 131 9.86 8.92 14.11
CA VAL A 131 8.82 7.89 13.92
C VAL A 131 8.03 7.58 15.20
N GLN A 132 8.68 7.64 16.38
CA GLN A 132 8.01 7.43 17.67
C GLN A 132 6.88 8.43 17.95
N HIS A 133 6.89 9.60 17.30
CA HIS A 133 5.84 10.62 17.42
C HIS A 133 4.72 10.44 16.39
N LEU A 134 4.74 9.39 15.56
CA LEU A 134 3.62 9.03 14.69
C LEU A 134 2.55 8.24 15.48
N PRO A 135 1.29 8.23 15.01
CA PRO A 135 0.66 9.41 14.41
C PRO A 135 0.72 10.57 15.43
N PRO A 136 0.85 11.84 15.01
CA PRO A 136 0.81 12.96 15.94
C PRO A 136 -0.39 12.82 16.86
N HIS A 137 -0.15 12.92 18.17
CA HIS A 137 -1.24 12.84 19.14
C HIS A 137 -2.34 13.81 18.73
N PRO A 138 -3.61 13.36 18.60
CA PRO A 138 -4.72 14.27 18.36
C PRO A 138 -4.57 15.39 19.37
N PRO A 139 -4.56 16.68 18.95
CA PRO A 139 -4.45 17.77 19.89
C PRO A 139 -5.52 17.55 20.93
N VAL A 140 -5.12 17.34 22.18
CA VAL A 140 -6.04 17.11 23.29
C VAL A 140 -6.98 18.30 23.25
N ALA A 141 -8.23 18.06 22.85
CA ALA A 141 -9.19 19.14 22.70
C ALA A 141 -9.13 19.95 23.99
N PRO A 142 -8.84 21.27 23.92
CA PRO A 142 -8.59 22.06 25.12
C PRO A 142 -9.73 21.81 26.08
N LEU A 143 -9.40 21.19 27.23
CA LEU A 143 -10.35 20.83 28.27
C LEU A 143 -11.21 22.07 28.52
N ASP A 144 -12.49 21.95 28.21
CA ASP A 144 -13.42 23.07 28.12
C ASP A 144 -13.33 23.89 29.42
N PRO A 145 -12.71 25.09 29.42
CA PRO A 145 -12.45 25.84 30.64
C PRO A 145 -13.73 26.40 31.27
N GLY A 146 -14.90 26.10 30.68
CA GLY A 146 -16.22 26.46 31.17
C GLY A 146 -16.84 25.50 32.19
N SER A 147 -16.19 24.39 32.55
CA SER A 147 -16.63 23.54 33.67
C SER A 147 -16.32 24.21 35.01
N SER A 148 -17.14 25.21 35.34
CA SER A 148 -17.06 25.97 36.59
C SER A 148 -17.28 25.06 37.80
N PRO A 149 -16.47 25.20 38.87
CA PRO A 149 -16.68 24.51 40.14
C PRO A 149 -17.78 25.24 40.91
N ALA A 150 -19.03 24.94 40.61
CA ALA A 150 -20.15 25.39 41.42
C ALA A 150 -20.70 24.21 42.23
N ASP A 151 -20.42 24.28 43.53
CA ASP A 151 -21.19 23.71 44.63
C ASP A 151 -21.38 22.18 44.67
N ASP A 152 -20.41 21.47 45.24
CA ASP A 152 -20.73 20.23 45.97
C ASP A 152 -19.93 20.13 47.27
N ALA A 153 -20.38 20.88 48.26
CA ALA A 153 -19.90 20.82 49.63
C ALA A 153 -20.64 19.69 50.36
N GLY A 154 -19.97 18.54 50.51
CA GLY A 154 -20.24 17.60 51.59
C GLY A 154 -20.63 16.20 51.16
N SER A 155 -19.64 15.38 50.81
CA SER A 155 -19.77 13.93 50.98
C SER A 155 -18.43 13.29 51.28
N THR A 156 -18.21 13.00 52.55
CA THR A 156 -17.10 12.19 53.07
C THR A 156 -17.31 10.74 52.65
N SER A 157 -16.76 10.33 51.51
CA SER A 157 -16.74 8.93 51.08
C SER A 157 -15.37 8.31 51.32
N ASN A 158 -15.42 7.15 51.99
CA ASN A 158 -14.31 6.30 52.42
C ASN A 158 -13.26 6.06 51.34
N ILE A 159 -12.00 6.32 51.71
CA ILE A 159 -10.80 5.83 51.04
C ILE A 159 -10.79 4.31 51.24
N SER A 160 -11.26 3.57 50.24
CA SER A 160 -11.07 2.13 50.14
C SER A 160 -9.81 1.91 49.30
N ASP A 161 -8.73 1.50 49.98
CA ASP A 161 -7.48 1.01 49.40
C ASP A 161 -7.71 -0.32 48.65
N GLN A 162 -8.43 -0.29 47.53
CA GLN A 162 -8.44 -1.42 46.59
C GLN A 162 -7.28 -1.25 45.59
N PRO A 163 -6.33 -2.20 45.52
CA PRO A 163 -5.26 -2.18 44.54
C PRO A 163 -5.84 -2.31 43.12
N GLY A 164 -6.00 -1.15 42.49
CA GLY A 164 -5.75 -0.84 41.08
C GLY A 164 -6.10 -1.91 40.05
N ASN A 165 -7.34 -1.90 39.60
CA ASN A 165 -7.77 -2.54 38.36
C ASN A 165 -7.31 -1.67 37.15
N THR A 166 -5.99 -1.59 36.93
CA THR A 166 -5.34 -0.69 35.95
C THR A 166 -5.28 -1.24 34.51
N ASP A 167 -5.75 -2.46 34.26
CA ASP A 167 -5.51 -3.17 32.99
C ASP A 167 -6.41 -2.75 31.82
N GLY A 168 -7.44 -1.92 32.03
CA GLY A 168 -8.36 -1.54 30.96
C GLY A 168 -7.87 -0.42 30.03
N SER A 169 -6.86 0.36 30.41
CA SER A 169 -6.47 1.56 29.64
C SER A 169 -5.43 1.30 28.55
N ALA A 170 -4.60 0.26 28.70
CA ALA A 170 -3.57 -0.11 27.72
C ALA A 170 -4.17 -0.67 26.42
N GLN A 171 -5.43 -1.11 26.46
CA GLN A 171 -6.09 -1.79 25.34
C GLN A 171 -6.56 -0.84 24.21
N ASN A 172 -6.49 0.48 24.42
CA ASN A 172 -6.92 1.49 23.44
C ASN A 172 -5.78 2.42 22.97
N ASP A 173 -4.51 2.03 23.08
CA ASP A 173 -3.44 2.85 22.48
C ASP A 173 -3.59 2.85 20.95
N PRO A 174 -3.89 3.99 20.29
CA PRO A 174 -4.04 4.05 18.84
C PRO A 174 -2.78 3.57 18.08
N ALA A 175 -1.62 3.49 18.73
CA ALA A 175 -0.43 2.89 18.15
C ALA A 175 -0.47 1.36 18.00
N SER A 176 -1.39 0.66 18.69
CA SER A 176 -1.58 -0.79 18.49
C SER A 176 -2.09 -1.12 17.09
N GLU A 177 -2.84 -0.20 16.49
CA GLU A 177 -3.45 -0.32 15.17
C GLU A 177 -2.53 0.13 14.04
N VAL A 178 -1.33 0.62 14.36
CA VAL A 178 -0.38 1.17 13.39
C VAL A 178 0.76 0.19 13.18
N LEU A 179 0.92 -0.18 11.91
CA LEU A 179 1.97 -1.07 11.43
C LEU A 179 2.90 -0.31 10.49
N ILE A 180 4.19 -0.44 10.74
CA ILE A 180 5.25 0.28 10.04
C ILE A 180 6.10 -0.70 9.25
N PHE A 181 6.31 -0.38 7.98
CA PHE A 181 7.38 -0.92 7.19
C PHE A 181 8.60 0.01 7.30
N TYR A 182 9.72 -0.55 7.76
CA TYR A 182 11.01 0.12 7.83
C TYR A 182 12.07 -0.86 7.32
N ASP A 183 12.67 -0.60 6.15
CA ASP A 183 13.46 -1.58 5.39
C ASP A 183 14.46 -2.42 6.24
N PHE A 184 15.18 -1.79 7.17
CA PHE A 184 16.16 -2.40 8.06
C PHE A 184 15.57 -3.40 9.05
N SER A 185 14.33 -3.16 9.47
CA SER A 185 13.58 -3.98 10.42
C SER A 185 12.62 -4.93 9.72
N SER A 186 12.13 -4.57 8.53
CA SER A 186 11.10 -5.30 7.78
C SER A 186 11.64 -6.32 6.79
N LEU A 187 12.92 -6.23 6.41
CA LEU A 187 13.60 -7.15 5.50
C LEU A 187 14.91 -7.69 6.10
N PRO A 188 15.34 -8.92 5.78
CA PRO A 188 16.59 -9.48 6.28
C PRO A 188 17.81 -8.61 5.97
N GLN A 189 18.68 -8.44 6.96
CA GLN A 189 19.91 -7.64 6.86
C GLN A 189 21.16 -8.52 6.88
N GLU A 190 22.28 -8.01 6.39
CA GLU A 190 23.54 -8.77 6.40
C GLU A 190 24.10 -8.96 7.84
N PRO A 191 24.75 -10.11 8.13
CA PRO A 191 24.91 -11.28 7.26
C PRO A 191 23.61 -12.08 7.11
N ARG A 192 23.21 -12.40 5.88
CA ARG A 192 21.99 -13.18 5.58
C ARG A 192 22.25 -14.68 5.46
N THR A 193 21.35 -15.50 5.96
CA THR A 193 21.24 -16.93 5.58
C THR A 193 20.82 -17.07 4.11
N ASP A 194 20.90 -18.28 3.54
CA ASP A 194 20.50 -18.49 2.14
C ASP A 194 19.00 -18.28 1.93
N ASP A 195 18.17 -18.69 2.89
CA ASP A 195 16.72 -18.44 2.88
C ASP A 195 16.43 -16.93 2.98
N GLU A 196 17.12 -16.23 3.89
CA GLU A 196 17.00 -14.78 4.05
C GLU A 196 17.40 -14.00 2.80
N LYS A 197 18.36 -14.49 1.99
CA LYS A 197 18.69 -13.88 0.69
C LYS A 197 17.52 -13.99 -0.28
N GLY A 198 16.84 -15.14 -0.28
CA GLY A 198 15.61 -15.34 -1.05
C GLY A 198 14.52 -14.35 -0.63
N THR A 199 14.20 -14.30 0.66
CA THR A 199 13.23 -13.37 1.23
C THR A 199 13.58 -11.92 0.95
N PHE A 200 14.85 -11.51 1.13
CA PHE A 200 15.29 -10.15 0.84
C PHE A 200 15.10 -9.81 -0.64
N LYS A 201 15.51 -10.69 -1.56
CA LYS A 201 15.36 -10.46 -3.00
C LYS A 201 13.90 -10.34 -3.40
N MET A 202 13.04 -11.21 -2.89
CA MET A 202 11.60 -11.16 -3.14
C MET A 202 10.99 -9.87 -2.56
N GLY A 203 11.35 -9.51 -1.33
CA GLY A 203 10.94 -8.27 -0.66
C GLY A 203 11.28 -7.00 -1.44
N ILE A 204 12.50 -6.91 -1.95
CA ILE A 204 12.96 -5.78 -2.76
C ILE A 204 12.17 -5.70 -4.07
N ASN A 205 11.95 -6.83 -4.75
CA ASN A 205 11.20 -6.87 -6.01
C ASN A 205 9.72 -6.49 -5.83
N GLY A 206 9.14 -6.78 -4.67
CA GLY A 206 7.75 -6.48 -4.34
C GLY A 206 7.49 -5.11 -3.73
N LEU A 207 8.50 -4.24 -3.59
CA LEU A 207 8.27 -2.93 -2.99
C LEU A 207 7.32 -2.06 -3.81
N ASN A 208 7.33 -2.18 -5.14
CA ASN A 208 6.38 -1.45 -5.99
C ASN A 208 4.93 -1.71 -5.62
N ASP A 209 4.62 -2.98 -5.35
CA ASP A 209 3.28 -3.40 -5.01
C ASP A 209 2.95 -2.93 -3.59
N ILE A 210 3.84 -3.17 -2.61
CA ILE A 210 3.57 -2.79 -1.21
C ILE A 210 3.40 -1.28 -1.02
N LEU A 211 4.19 -0.45 -1.72
CA LEU A 211 4.09 1.02 -1.67
C LEU A 211 2.73 1.52 -2.15
N SER A 212 2.03 0.75 -2.98
CA SER A 212 0.68 1.07 -3.43
C SER A 212 -0.40 0.83 -2.36
N TYR A 213 -0.08 0.10 -1.29
CA TYR A 213 -1.00 -0.22 -0.19
C TYR A 213 -0.72 0.54 1.10
N MET A 214 0.39 1.27 1.14
CA MET A 214 0.89 1.92 2.36
C MET A 214 0.82 3.42 2.28
N ARG A 215 0.67 4.06 3.44
CA ARG A 215 0.85 5.50 3.60
C ARG A 215 2.33 5.81 3.72
N ILE A 216 2.86 6.63 2.83
CA ILE A 216 4.29 6.86 2.76
C ILE A 216 4.66 8.12 3.55
N VAL A 217 5.64 7.96 4.42
CA VAL A 217 6.26 9.02 5.22
C VAL A 217 7.68 9.20 4.73
N ILE A 218 8.01 10.42 4.29
CA ILE A 218 9.35 10.80 3.87
C ILE A 218 10.02 11.55 5.02
N LEU A 219 11.10 10.98 5.56
CA LEU A 219 11.93 11.64 6.56
C LEU A 219 13.04 12.42 5.86
N ASP A 220 13.06 13.74 6.01
CA ASP A 220 14.02 14.59 5.31
C ASP A 220 15.44 14.42 5.87
N ASP A 221 16.36 14.37 4.92
CA ASP A 221 17.80 14.39 5.06
C ASP A 221 18.36 15.21 3.88
N GLU A 222 19.43 15.97 4.11
CA GLU A 222 20.02 16.86 3.10
C GLU A 222 20.34 16.11 1.80
N GLU A 223 20.76 14.84 1.92
CA GLU A 223 21.15 14.01 0.79
C GLU A 223 20.09 12.96 0.41
N TYR A 224 18.84 13.06 0.91
CA TYR A 224 17.77 12.11 0.62
C TYR A 224 17.59 11.87 -0.88
N MET A 225 17.48 12.96 -1.67
CA MET A 225 17.30 12.91 -3.12
C MET A 225 18.53 12.41 -3.89
N SER A 226 19.69 12.27 -3.23
CA SER A 226 20.88 11.74 -3.88
C SER A 226 20.85 10.21 -4.02
N ARG A 227 19.89 9.54 -3.39
CA ARG A 227 19.80 8.07 -3.33
C ARG A 227 18.70 7.57 -4.26
N SER A 228 19.07 6.72 -5.21
CA SER A 228 18.13 6.20 -6.22
C SER A 228 16.92 5.49 -5.62
N TRP A 229 17.10 4.78 -4.50
CA TRP A 229 16.03 4.08 -3.79
C TRP A 229 15.03 5.05 -3.15
N CYS A 230 15.53 6.07 -2.45
CA CYS A 230 14.71 7.11 -1.84
C CYS A 230 13.90 7.87 -2.91
N LEU A 231 14.53 8.20 -4.04
CA LEU A 231 13.84 8.82 -5.17
C LEU A 231 12.68 7.97 -5.72
N MET A 232 12.89 6.66 -5.80
CA MET A 232 11.86 5.72 -6.25
C MET A 232 10.67 5.70 -5.30
N GLU A 233 10.91 5.56 -4.01
CA GLU A 233 9.86 5.56 -2.98
C GLU A 233 9.06 6.88 -3.00
N TYR A 234 9.77 8.02 -3.09
CA TYR A 234 9.15 9.33 -3.15
C TYR A 234 8.32 9.54 -4.41
N PHE A 235 8.85 9.14 -5.57
CA PHE A 235 8.15 9.25 -6.85
C PHE A 235 6.92 8.36 -6.88
N ILE A 236 7.05 7.07 -6.56
CA ILE A 236 5.94 6.12 -6.54
C ILE A 236 4.88 6.60 -5.56
N GLY A 237 5.29 7.04 -4.37
CA GLY A 237 4.37 7.53 -3.36
C GLY A 237 3.58 8.75 -3.79
N SER A 238 4.27 9.70 -4.41
CA SER A 238 3.64 10.90 -4.98
C SER A 238 2.69 10.53 -6.13
N PHE A 239 3.15 9.71 -7.07
CA PHE A 239 2.37 9.27 -8.22
C PHE A 239 1.11 8.50 -7.83
N LYS A 240 1.21 7.66 -6.79
CA LYS A 240 0.08 6.86 -6.30
C LYS A 240 -0.82 7.62 -5.34
N GLY A 241 -0.49 8.87 -4.98
CA GLY A 241 -1.22 9.69 -4.01
C GLY A 241 -1.12 9.15 -2.59
N SER A 242 -0.10 8.35 -2.29
CA SER A 242 0.06 7.64 -1.02
C SER A 242 0.92 8.37 0.00
N LEU A 243 1.60 9.43 -0.42
CA LEU A 243 2.38 10.32 0.43
C LEU A 243 1.47 11.01 1.47
N ILE A 244 1.84 10.97 2.75
CA ILE A 244 1.08 11.62 3.84
C ILE A 244 1.91 12.61 4.66
N LEU A 245 3.23 12.44 4.66
CA LEU A 245 4.18 13.38 5.24
C LEU A 245 5.34 13.51 4.27
N ASP A 246 5.57 14.74 3.83
CA ASP A 246 6.63 15.12 2.91
C ASP A 246 7.52 16.17 3.56
N GLU A 247 8.51 15.72 4.34
CA GLU A 247 9.50 16.64 4.90
C GLU A 247 10.43 17.22 3.81
N LYS A 248 10.50 16.61 2.62
CA LYS A 248 11.38 17.05 1.52
C LYS A 248 10.84 18.30 0.82
N GLY A 249 9.53 18.35 0.60
CA GLY A 249 8.83 19.49 0.02
C GLY A 249 9.24 19.81 -1.43
N ASP A 250 9.49 18.80 -2.28
CA ASP A 250 9.73 19.04 -3.71
C ASP A 250 8.41 19.41 -4.41
N ASP A 251 8.36 20.63 -4.97
CA ASP A 251 7.15 21.15 -5.63
C ASP A 251 6.61 20.25 -6.74
N ARG A 252 7.48 19.51 -7.45
CA ARG A 252 7.06 18.61 -8.53
C ARG A 252 6.37 17.38 -7.96
N MET A 253 6.92 16.81 -6.88
CA MET A 253 6.30 15.67 -6.18
C MET A 253 4.98 16.07 -5.54
N HIS A 254 4.91 17.26 -4.96
CA HIS A 254 3.63 17.81 -4.48
C HIS A 254 2.60 17.95 -5.61
N GLN A 255 2.97 18.55 -6.75
CA GLN A 255 2.08 18.64 -7.92
C GLN A 255 1.66 17.26 -8.44
N LEU A 256 2.58 16.30 -8.46
CA LEU A 256 2.30 14.93 -8.88
C LEU A 256 1.26 14.27 -7.95
N GLN A 257 1.43 14.43 -6.64
CA GLN A 257 0.48 13.97 -5.63
C GLN A 257 -0.89 14.62 -5.78
N GLN A 258 -0.94 15.95 -5.99
CA GLN A 258 -2.20 16.66 -6.23
C GLN A 258 -2.96 16.07 -7.41
N LEU A 259 -2.29 15.81 -8.52
CA LEU A 259 -2.88 15.19 -9.70
C LEU A 259 -3.35 13.75 -9.42
N ALA A 260 -2.66 13.01 -8.55
CA ALA A 260 -3.03 11.65 -8.19
C ALA A 260 -4.31 11.60 -7.33
N VAL A 261 -4.45 12.52 -6.37
CA VAL A 261 -5.54 12.49 -5.38
C VAL A 261 -6.76 13.32 -5.75
N THR A 262 -6.60 14.36 -6.57
CA THR A 262 -7.70 15.29 -6.88
C THR A 262 -8.75 14.59 -7.75
N PRO A 263 -9.99 14.42 -7.27
CA PRO A 263 -11.04 13.84 -8.08
C PRO A 263 -11.43 14.80 -9.22
N ASN A 264 -11.78 14.22 -10.36
CA ASN A 264 -12.36 14.88 -11.52
C ASN A 264 -13.80 15.40 -11.22
N SER A 265 -13.92 16.33 -10.27
CA SER A 265 -15.19 16.80 -9.72
C SER A 265 -15.95 17.77 -10.63
N SER A 266 -15.25 18.42 -11.57
CA SER A 266 -15.82 19.43 -12.47
C SER A 266 -16.20 18.91 -13.85
N ILE A 267 -16.05 17.60 -14.10
CA ILE A 267 -16.25 17.01 -15.42
C ILE A 267 -17.66 16.45 -15.50
N GLY A 268 -18.38 16.81 -16.57
CA GLY A 268 -19.72 16.28 -16.84
C GLY A 268 -19.70 14.75 -16.83
N SER A 269 -20.81 14.12 -16.44
CA SER A 269 -20.94 12.66 -16.33
C SER A 269 -20.83 11.90 -17.66
N ALA A 270 -20.61 12.59 -18.77
CA ALA A 270 -20.37 11.99 -20.07
C ALA A 270 -19.03 11.22 -20.07
N LYS A 271 -19.07 9.94 -20.47
CA LYS A 271 -17.89 9.06 -20.50
C LYS A 271 -16.70 9.67 -21.26
N SER A 272 -16.96 10.37 -22.37
CA SER A 272 -15.91 11.03 -23.17
C SER A 272 -15.20 12.15 -22.41
N ALA A 273 -15.94 12.95 -21.63
CA ALA A 273 -15.37 14.05 -20.86
C ALA A 273 -14.50 13.52 -19.71
N VAL A 274 -14.92 12.41 -19.07
CA VAL A 274 -14.11 11.73 -18.04
C VAL A 274 -12.81 11.17 -18.63
N ALA A 275 -12.88 10.52 -19.79
CA ALA A 275 -11.71 9.98 -20.47
C ALA A 275 -10.74 11.09 -20.93
N GLU A 276 -11.26 12.20 -21.45
CA GLU A 276 -10.44 13.36 -21.83
C GLU A 276 -9.72 13.98 -20.65
N ALA A 277 -10.42 14.20 -19.53
CA ALA A 277 -9.81 14.72 -18.33
C ALA A 277 -8.73 13.78 -17.77
N GLU A 278 -8.97 12.48 -17.84
CA GLU A 278 -7.98 11.47 -17.46
C GLU A 278 -6.75 11.50 -18.36
N ALA A 279 -6.93 11.61 -19.68
CA ALA A 279 -5.83 11.76 -20.64
C ALA A 279 -4.96 12.97 -20.32
N ILE A 280 -5.58 14.13 -20.07
CA ILE A 280 -4.87 15.36 -19.72
C ILE A 280 -4.13 15.20 -18.38
N ARG A 281 -4.78 14.57 -17.38
CA ARG A 281 -4.19 14.30 -16.06
C ARG A 281 -2.96 13.40 -16.18
N SER A 282 -3.08 12.25 -16.85
CA SER A 282 -1.98 11.32 -17.09
C SER A 282 -0.83 11.97 -17.86
N SER A 283 -1.13 12.80 -18.85
CA SER A 283 -0.11 13.54 -19.60
C SER A 283 0.70 14.50 -18.72
N ARG A 284 0.03 15.24 -17.83
CA ARG A 284 0.71 16.12 -16.86
C ARG A 284 1.57 15.31 -15.89
N MET A 285 1.04 14.21 -15.34
CA MET A 285 1.79 13.33 -14.45
C MET A 285 3.04 12.78 -15.15
N GLY A 286 2.92 12.35 -16.41
CA GLY A 286 4.06 11.89 -17.19
C GLY A 286 5.08 12.99 -17.52
N ASN A 287 4.64 14.23 -17.77
CA ASN A 287 5.56 15.36 -17.92
C ASN A 287 6.37 15.64 -16.65
N ILE A 288 5.72 15.59 -15.48
CA ILE A 288 6.40 15.72 -14.19
C ILE A 288 7.40 14.57 -14.01
N ALA A 289 6.99 13.33 -14.33
CA ALA A 289 7.86 12.17 -14.28
C ALA A 289 9.11 12.33 -15.14
N MET A 290 8.97 12.77 -16.39
CA MET A 290 10.10 12.99 -17.29
C MET A 290 11.09 14.03 -16.73
N SER A 291 10.60 15.17 -16.22
CA SER A 291 11.47 16.18 -15.58
C SER A 291 12.17 15.62 -14.35
N PHE A 292 11.46 14.86 -13.51
CA PHE A 292 12.03 14.21 -12.33
C PHE A 292 13.15 13.23 -12.70
N PHE A 293 12.94 12.36 -13.70
CA PHE A 293 13.96 11.41 -14.13
C PHE A 293 15.17 12.09 -14.78
N ALA A 294 14.94 13.13 -15.59
CA ALA A 294 15.99 13.90 -16.23
C ALA A 294 16.96 14.53 -15.21
N GLU A 295 16.42 15.08 -14.12
CA GLU A 295 17.18 15.92 -13.20
C GLU A 295 17.63 15.18 -11.94
N SER A 296 16.75 14.39 -11.34
CA SER A 296 16.99 13.79 -10.03
C SER A 296 17.53 12.37 -10.16
N PHE A 297 16.88 11.52 -10.97
CA PHE A 297 17.28 10.12 -11.06
C PHE A 297 18.63 9.93 -11.78
N SER A 298 18.88 10.67 -12.87
CA SER A 298 20.14 10.64 -13.61
C SER A 298 21.36 10.90 -12.71
N ASN A 299 21.23 11.83 -11.76
CA ASN A 299 22.26 12.28 -10.83
C ASN A 299 22.31 11.48 -9.52
N SER A 300 21.37 10.55 -9.33
CA SER A 300 21.29 9.74 -8.12
C SER A 300 22.36 8.65 -8.06
N ARG A 301 22.71 8.26 -6.84
CA ARG A 301 23.73 7.27 -6.51
C ARG A 301 23.09 6.01 -5.95
N VAL A 302 23.71 4.89 -6.29
CA VAL A 302 23.45 3.58 -5.70
C VAL A 302 24.62 3.15 -4.83
N THR A 303 24.35 2.37 -3.78
CA THR A 303 25.42 1.83 -2.92
C THR A 303 26.27 0.82 -3.68
N LYS A 304 25.63 -0.07 -4.45
CA LYS A 304 26.29 -1.03 -5.33
C LYS A 304 25.85 -0.78 -6.76
N GLY A 305 26.78 -0.87 -7.72
CA GLY A 305 26.48 -0.64 -9.14
C GLY A 305 25.36 -1.55 -9.68
N THR A 306 25.24 -2.78 -9.16
CA THR A 306 24.17 -3.72 -9.50
C THR A 306 22.79 -3.24 -9.11
N ASP A 307 22.67 -2.45 -8.04
CA ASP A 307 21.38 -1.99 -7.52
C ASP A 307 20.72 -1.01 -8.52
N ARG A 308 21.53 -0.30 -9.32
CA ARG A 308 20.98 0.65 -10.31
C ARG A 308 20.11 -0.04 -11.34
N GLN A 309 20.55 -1.18 -11.87
CA GLN A 309 19.76 -1.91 -12.85
C GLN A 309 18.44 -2.40 -12.26
N VAL A 310 18.46 -2.92 -11.03
CA VAL A 310 17.24 -3.37 -10.34
C VAL A 310 16.25 -2.22 -10.16
N ILE A 311 16.75 -1.04 -9.75
CA ILE A 311 15.93 0.17 -9.60
C ILE A 311 15.36 0.63 -10.94
N GLU A 312 16.18 0.63 -11.99
CA GLU A 312 15.75 0.96 -13.34
C GLU A 312 14.67 -0.02 -13.82
N ASP A 313 14.83 -1.32 -13.60
CA ASP A 313 13.84 -2.35 -13.96
C ASP A 313 12.52 -2.17 -13.21
N VAL A 314 12.61 -1.83 -11.92
CA VAL A 314 11.48 -1.45 -11.08
C VAL A 314 10.75 -0.23 -11.66
N PHE A 315 11.46 0.84 -12.03
CA PHE A 315 10.81 2.00 -12.64
C PHE A 315 10.28 1.71 -14.05
N ARG A 316 10.96 0.90 -14.86
CA ARG A 316 10.47 0.47 -16.19
C ARG A 316 9.11 -0.19 -16.06
N THR A 317 9.00 -1.11 -15.09
CA THR A 317 7.76 -1.81 -14.78
C THR A 317 6.69 -0.82 -14.32
N PHE A 318 7.02 0.05 -13.35
CA PHE A 318 6.10 1.06 -12.85
C PHE A 318 5.58 2.01 -13.94
N ILE A 319 6.47 2.57 -14.76
CA ILE A 319 6.14 3.51 -15.85
C ILE A 319 5.24 2.83 -16.86
N ARG A 320 5.59 1.61 -17.30
CA ARG A 320 4.79 0.84 -18.27
C ARG A 320 3.37 0.59 -17.78
N GLU A 321 3.22 0.32 -16.48
CA GLU A 321 1.94 -0.05 -15.88
C GLU A 321 1.11 1.13 -15.40
N SER A 322 1.73 2.27 -15.11
CA SER A 322 1.07 3.41 -14.46
C SER A 322 1.00 4.66 -15.33
N ILE A 323 1.81 4.76 -16.39
CA ILE A 323 1.79 5.87 -17.34
C ILE A 323 1.29 5.33 -18.68
N HIS A 324 0.23 5.94 -19.18
CA HIS A 324 -0.36 5.59 -20.46
C HIS A 324 -0.14 6.72 -21.47
N ALA A 325 0.13 6.34 -22.71
CA ALA A 325 -0.15 7.20 -23.84
C ALA A 325 -1.68 7.24 -24.04
N TRP A 326 -2.17 8.27 -24.71
CA TRP A 326 -3.58 8.45 -24.98
C TRP A 326 -3.79 8.74 -26.45
N GLU A 327 -4.67 7.92 -27.05
CA GLU A 327 -5.03 7.98 -28.45
C GLU A 327 -6.50 8.39 -28.57
N TYR A 328 -6.81 9.25 -29.53
CA TYR A 328 -8.18 9.64 -29.82
C TYR A 328 -8.75 8.83 -30.98
N GLU A 329 -9.79 8.05 -30.70
CA GLU A 329 -10.53 7.29 -31.71
C GLU A 329 -11.87 7.99 -32.01
N PRO A 330 -12.21 8.30 -33.29
CA PRO A 330 -13.39 9.11 -33.66
C PRO A 330 -14.76 8.68 -33.11
N TYR A 331 -14.90 7.42 -32.68
CA TYR A 331 -16.17 6.86 -32.17
C TYR A 331 -16.08 6.34 -30.73
N VAL A 332 -14.87 6.18 -30.19
CA VAL A 332 -14.63 5.68 -28.83
C VAL A 332 -14.25 6.85 -27.89
N GLY A 333 -13.61 7.89 -28.44
CA GLY A 333 -13.04 8.99 -27.69
C GLY A 333 -11.59 8.70 -27.30
N TRP A 334 -11.17 9.23 -26.16
CA TRP A 334 -9.83 8.98 -25.62
C TRP A 334 -9.71 7.57 -25.06
N LYS A 335 -8.73 6.81 -25.55
CA LYS A 335 -8.38 5.48 -25.06
C LYS A 335 -6.94 5.48 -24.54
N PRO A 336 -6.66 4.87 -23.37
CA PRO A 336 -5.29 4.67 -22.93
C PRO A 336 -4.62 3.60 -23.78
N ALA A 337 -3.37 3.85 -24.14
CA ALA A 337 -2.46 2.91 -24.79
C ALA A 337 -1.26 2.67 -23.88
N PHE A 338 -0.80 1.42 -23.83
CA PHE A 338 0.43 1.07 -23.11
C PHE A 338 1.63 1.71 -23.81
N LEU A 339 2.63 2.08 -23.02
CA LEU A 339 3.89 2.57 -23.56
C LEU A 339 4.72 1.42 -24.12
N GLU A 340 5.27 1.65 -25.30
CA GLU A 340 6.27 0.77 -25.89
C GLU A 340 7.57 0.80 -25.08
N ALA A 341 8.37 -0.27 -25.18
CA ALA A 341 9.59 -0.41 -24.40
C ALA A 341 10.59 0.76 -24.64
N ASP A 342 10.69 1.25 -25.87
CA ASP A 342 11.55 2.38 -26.21
C ASP A 342 11.04 3.70 -25.61
N GLN A 343 9.72 3.89 -25.53
CA GLN A 343 9.10 5.05 -24.90
C GLN A 343 9.34 5.07 -23.39
N VAL A 344 9.20 3.93 -22.72
CA VAL A 344 9.55 3.79 -21.29
C VAL A 344 11.01 4.19 -21.06
N ASP A 345 11.89 3.77 -21.94
CA ASP A 345 13.33 4.06 -21.84
C ASP A 345 13.64 5.54 -22.10
N GLN A 346 12.92 6.16 -23.02
CA GLN A 346 13.00 7.61 -23.24
C GLN A 346 12.60 8.37 -21.97
N ILE A 347 11.48 8.02 -21.33
CA ILE A 347 11.03 8.65 -20.08
C ILE A 347 12.09 8.52 -18.98
N LEU A 348 12.69 7.34 -18.82
CA LEU A 348 13.74 7.11 -17.82
C LEU A 348 15.01 7.91 -18.06
N ARG A 349 15.35 8.17 -19.32
CA ARG A 349 16.44 9.08 -19.70
C ARG A 349 16.05 10.55 -19.55
N GLY A 350 14.81 10.85 -19.19
CA GLY A 350 14.29 12.21 -19.13
C GLY A 350 14.01 12.83 -20.50
N GLU A 351 13.95 12.00 -21.54
CA GLU A 351 13.63 12.42 -22.90
C GLU A 351 12.12 12.64 -23.03
N ARG A 352 11.73 13.61 -23.87
CA ARG A 352 10.32 13.94 -24.06
C ARG A 352 9.61 12.87 -24.90
N VAL A 353 8.61 12.24 -24.31
CA VAL A 353 7.65 11.36 -24.98
C VAL A 353 6.30 12.08 -25.11
N ARG A 354 5.69 12.01 -26.29
CA ARG A 354 4.32 12.51 -26.48
C ARG A 354 3.34 11.49 -25.90
N LEU A 355 2.71 11.83 -24.77
CA LEU A 355 1.72 10.99 -24.09
C LEU A 355 0.28 11.24 -24.54
N ILE A 356 0.04 12.30 -25.30
CA ILE A 356 -1.24 12.56 -25.95
C ILE A 356 -0.93 12.77 -27.42
N ASP A 357 -1.48 11.92 -28.27
CA ASP A 357 -1.50 12.20 -29.70
C ASP A 357 -2.75 13.02 -30.00
N LEU A 358 -2.61 14.34 -29.96
CA LEU A 358 -3.69 15.23 -30.38
C LEU A 358 -3.79 15.12 -31.91
N PRO A 359 -4.94 14.69 -32.46
CA PRO A 359 -5.12 14.77 -33.90
C PRO A 359 -4.98 16.25 -34.31
N GLU A 360 -4.37 16.52 -35.47
CA GLU A 360 -4.19 17.87 -36.03
C GLU A 360 -5.53 18.59 -36.36
N THR A 361 -6.65 18.09 -35.84
CA THR A 361 -8.03 18.43 -36.21
C THR A 361 -8.50 19.80 -35.73
N GLY A 362 -7.66 20.60 -35.09
CA GLY A 362 -8.00 21.98 -34.70
C GLY A 362 -9.12 22.08 -33.65
N ILE A 363 -9.39 21.00 -32.90
CA ILE A 363 -10.32 21.03 -31.77
C ILE A 363 -9.73 21.97 -30.71
N PRO A 364 -10.51 22.97 -30.22
CA PRO A 364 -9.99 23.92 -29.24
C PRO A 364 -9.55 23.15 -28.00
N VAL A 365 -8.28 23.33 -27.63
CA VAL A 365 -7.70 22.83 -26.38
C VAL A 365 -8.62 23.31 -25.26
N PHE A 366 -9.37 22.39 -24.63
CA PHE A 366 -10.15 22.73 -23.45
C PHE A 366 -9.17 23.32 -22.44
N LYS A 367 -9.39 24.58 -22.06
CA LYS A 367 -8.64 25.20 -20.97
C LYS A 367 -9.02 24.45 -19.71
N MET A 368 -8.17 23.49 -19.32
CA MET A 368 -8.10 23.02 -17.95
C MET A 368 -8.08 24.23 -17.02
N PRO A 369 -8.65 24.14 -15.81
CA PRO A 369 -8.44 25.14 -14.78
C PRO A 369 -6.94 25.47 -14.72
N GLY A 370 -6.60 26.73 -14.95
CA GLY A 370 -5.19 27.17 -15.05
C GLY A 370 -4.43 26.92 -13.75
N GLU A 371 -5.15 26.87 -12.64
CA GLU A 371 -4.67 26.54 -11.31
C GLU A 371 -5.66 25.57 -10.66
N ILE A 372 -5.19 24.40 -10.24
CA ILE A 372 -5.96 23.54 -9.35
C ILE A 372 -5.80 24.15 -7.95
N ASN A 373 -6.78 24.95 -7.52
CA ASN A 373 -6.83 25.54 -6.17
C ASN A 373 -7.22 24.50 -5.10
N THR A 374 -6.54 23.36 -5.10
CA THR A 374 -6.62 22.38 -4.02
C THR A 374 -5.27 22.38 -3.32
N THR A 375 -5.13 23.23 -2.31
CA THR A 375 -4.12 23.00 -1.28
C THR A 375 -4.51 21.74 -0.55
N VAL A 376 -3.96 20.58 -0.96
CA VAL A 376 -3.83 19.47 0.00
C VAL A 376 -2.88 20.01 1.08
N PRO A 377 -3.29 20.05 2.34
CA PRO A 377 -2.44 20.54 3.42
C PRO A 377 -1.05 19.86 3.35
N GLN A 378 0.02 20.66 3.29
CA GLN A 378 1.41 20.14 3.25
C GLN A 378 1.73 19.24 4.44
N SER A 379 1.04 19.45 5.56
CA SER A 379 0.83 18.49 6.62
C SER A 379 -0.64 18.12 6.59
N ALA A 380 -0.99 16.89 6.22
CA ALA A 380 -2.30 16.37 6.59
C ALA A 380 -2.35 16.39 8.12
N ASP A 381 -2.84 17.48 8.69
CA ASP A 381 -3.18 17.53 10.10
C ASP A 381 -4.11 16.34 10.34
N ASP A 382 -3.78 15.51 11.34
CA ASP A 382 -4.50 14.28 11.70
C ASP A 382 -5.94 14.53 12.18
N THR A 383 -6.47 15.74 11.98
CA THR A 383 -7.87 16.11 12.13
C THR A 383 -8.69 15.90 10.85
N GLN A 384 -8.07 15.62 9.69
CA GLN A 384 -8.76 15.19 8.46
C GLN A 384 -8.58 13.72 7.99
N PRO A 385 -8.38 12.69 8.85
CA PRO A 385 -8.33 11.29 8.42
C PRO A 385 -9.59 10.90 7.62
N ASP A 386 -10.73 11.49 8.00
CA ASP A 386 -12.03 11.23 7.38
C ASP A 386 -12.14 11.72 5.93
N VAL A 387 -11.32 12.68 5.51
CA VAL A 387 -11.34 13.20 4.13
C VAL A 387 -10.58 12.27 3.18
N LEU A 388 -9.48 11.68 3.64
CA LEU A 388 -8.65 10.80 2.82
C LEU A 388 -9.06 9.33 2.90
N GLU A 389 -9.70 8.86 3.97
CA GLU A 389 -10.09 7.45 4.09
C GLU A 389 -11.05 6.98 2.96
N PRO A 390 -12.06 7.76 2.52
CA PRO A 390 -12.88 7.40 1.36
C PRO A 390 -12.07 7.31 0.06
N LEU A 391 -11.11 8.22 -0.15
CA LEU A 391 -10.19 8.19 -1.29
C LEU A 391 -9.33 6.93 -1.24
N TRP A 392 -8.76 6.62 -0.09
CA TRP A 392 -7.95 5.43 0.12
C TRP A 392 -8.72 4.13 -0.11
N ARG A 393 -9.96 4.03 0.37
CA ARG A 393 -10.82 2.89 0.06
C ARG A 393 -11.02 2.76 -1.45
N ARG A 394 -11.33 3.86 -2.15
CA ARG A 394 -11.49 3.86 -3.61
C ARG A 394 -10.20 3.44 -4.33
N ILE A 395 -9.05 3.93 -3.88
CA ILE A 395 -7.73 3.56 -4.41
C ILE A 395 -7.50 2.05 -4.25
N LEU A 396 -7.75 1.50 -3.06
CA LEU A 396 -7.59 0.06 -2.79
C LEU A 396 -8.56 -0.79 -3.63
N THR A 397 -9.82 -0.39 -3.74
CA THR A 397 -10.83 -1.12 -4.54
C THR A 397 -10.46 -1.16 -6.03
N VAL A 398 -9.98 -0.05 -6.60
CA VAL A 398 -9.56 -0.03 -8.01
C VAL A 398 -8.30 -0.88 -8.23
N ARG A 399 -7.41 -0.97 -7.22
CA ARG A 399 -6.14 -1.69 -7.31
C ARG A 399 -6.25 -3.20 -7.10
N GLY A 400 -7.14 -3.67 -6.22
CA GLY A 400 -7.34 -5.11 -5.96
C GLY A 400 -7.66 -5.92 -7.22
N GLY A 401 -8.33 -5.32 -8.21
CA GLY A 401 -8.60 -5.97 -9.50
C GLY A 401 -7.35 -6.27 -10.33
N ASN A 402 -6.29 -5.44 -10.27
CA ASN A 402 -5.06 -5.63 -11.03
C ASN A 402 -4.13 -6.67 -10.40
N ALA A 403 -4.16 -6.80 -9.08
CA ALA A 403 -3.37 -7.76 -8.34
C ALA A 403 -3.78 -9.22 -8.60
N LEU A 404 -5.08 -9.49 -8.68
CA LEU A 404 -5.63 -10.80 -9.06
C LEU A 404 -5.11 -11.25 -10.43
N ALA A 405 -5.08 -10.35 -11.42
CA ALA A 405 -4.53 -10.64 -12.75
C ALA A 405 -3.01 -10.95 -12.71
N ARG A 406 -2.24 -10.21 -11.90
CA ARG A 406 -0.80 -10.44 -11.71
C ARG A 406 -0.49 -11.75 -10.99
N TYR A 407 -1.29 -12.12 -10.01
CA TYR A 407 -1.16 -13.38 -9.30
C TYR A 407 -1.30 -14.58 -10.25
N TYR A 408 -2.34 -14.57 -11.09
CA TYR A 408 -2.53 -15.61 -12.11
C TYR A 408 -1.39 -15.61 -13.12
N LEU A 409 -0.94 -14.44 -13.56
CA LEU A 409 0.22 -14.30 -14.44
C LEU A 409 1.48 -14.96 -13.85
N LEU A 410 1.88 -14.61 -12.63
CA LEU A 410 3.15 -15.04 -12.08
C LEU A 410 3.19 -16.53 -11.71
N ASN A 411 2.03 -17.16 -11.50
CA ASN A 411 1.94 -18.53 -10.97
C ASN A 411 1.29 -19.55 -11.91
N ASP A 412 0.70 -19.13 -13.03
CA ASP A 412 0.12 -20.04 -14.03
C ASP A 412 0.67 -19.78 -15.44
N ALA A 413 1.38 -20.79 -15.99
CA ALA A 413 1.93 -20.75 -17.33
C ALA A 413 0.86 -20.68 -18.44
N ALA A 414 -0.37 -21.13 -18.16
CA ALA A 414 -1.51 -20.98 -19.07
C ALA A 414 -2.06 -19.55 -19.04
N ALA A 415 -2.10 -18.91 -17.87
CA ALA A 415 -2.54 -17.53 -17.70
C ALA A 415 -1.61 -16.52 -18.40
N HIS A 416 -0.32 -16.81 -18.56
CA HIS A 416 0.57 -16.02 -19.43
C HIS A 416 0.04 -15.91 -20.87
N LYS A 417 -0.55 -16.98 -21.39
CA LYS A 417 -1.06 -17.04 -22.77
C LYS A 417 -2.41 -16.31 -22.91
N GLU A 418 -3.24 -16.38 -21.87
CA GLU A 418 -4.51 -15.66 -21.79
C GLU A 418 -4.32 -14.17 -21.53
N TRP A 419 -3.36 -13.76 -20.70
CA TRP A 419 -3.00 -12.36 -20.53
C TRP A 419 -2.39 -11.76 -21.80
N ASP A 420 -1.55 -12.52 -22.51
CA ASP A 420 -1.10 -12.13 -23.85
C ASP A 420 -2.29 -11.92 -24.79
N MET A 421 -3.36 -12.71 -24.64
CA MET A 421 -4.61 -12.50 -25.36
C MET A 421 -5.37 -11.27 -24.88
N VAL A 422 -5.46 -10.99 -23.56
CA VAL A 422 -6.10 -9.79 -23.01
C VAL A 422 -5.34 -8.51 -23.45
N GLN A 423 -4.02 -8.52 -23.37
CA GLN A 423 -3.13 -7.48 -23.90
C GLN A 423 -3.34 -7.28 -25.42
N LYS A 424 -3.45 -8.38 -26.19
CA LYS A 424 -3.69 -8.32 -27.64
C LYS A 424 -5.13 -7.94 -28.01
N THR A 425 -6.10 -8.16 -27.12
CA THR A 425 -7.52 -7.83 -27.36
C THR A 425 -7.92 -6.46 -26.83
N ASN A 426 -7.07 -5.82 -26.02
CA ASN A 426 -7.13 -4.39 -25.70
C ASN A 426 -8.51 -3.97 -25.12
N ILE A 427 -9.06 -4.85 -24.27
CA ILE A 427 -10.33 -4.69 -23.51
C ILE A 427 -10.07 -3.97 -22.19
#